data_AF-A0A7S2IHN7-F1
#
_entry.id   AF-A0A7S2IHN7-F1
#
_cell.length_a   1.000
_cell.length_b   1.000
_cell.length_c   1.000
_cell.angle_alpha   90.00
_cell.angle_beta   90.00
_cell.angle_gamma   90.00
#
_symmetry.space_group_name_H-M   'P 1'
#
loop_
_entity.id
_entity.type
_entity.pdbx_description
1 polymer ?
#
loop_
_entity_poly.entity_id
_entity_poly.type
_entity_poly.pdbx_seq_one_letter_code
_entity_poly.pdbx_strand_id
1 'polypeptide(L)'
;GERLSIAMVADGHGGAACSKYLKRTFIDSFIQKLQKTSQAPSGKEVRTAGRKAFMEAHEHMLTDQTTTAGATLTLVVVNISRFECTTLHVGDSVARLIPRRSPAIALCEDHRIDSSEVEQKRLTALGGQIARAMDSHGQPGGPLRLWPGGVAQARSIGDRDVGK
;
A
#
# COMPACT_ATOMS: atom_id res chain seq x y z
N GLY A 1 15.24 25.64 -0.63
CA GLY A 1 15.10 24.37 -1.37
C GLY A 1 13.69 24.24 -1.88
N GLU A 2 13.47 23.39 -2.87
CA GLU A 2 12.14 23.04 -3.38
C GLU A 2 11.26 22.48 -2.25
N ARG A 3 9.96 22.81 -2.22
CA ARG A 3 9.04 22.38 -1.16
C ARG A 3 8.16 21.25 -1.66
N LEU A 4 8.43 20.04 -1.18
CA LEU A 4 7.53 18.90 -1.31
C LEU A 4 6.57 18.87 -0.11
N SER A 5 5.28 18.67 -0.37
CA SER A 5 4.32 18.28 0.67
C SER A 5 4.07 16.78 0.56
N ILE A 6 4.36 16.05 1.62
CA ILE A 6 4.26 14.58 1.65
C ILE A 6 3.22 14.19 2.69
N ALA A 7 2.25 13.38 2.28
CA ALA A 7 1.27 12.78 3.17
C ALA A 7 1.34 11.26 3.03
N MET A 8 1.24 10.56 4.16
CA MET A 8 1.26 9.10 4.21
C MET A 8 0.16 8.60 5.13
N VAL A 9 -0.55 7.57 4.69
CA VAL A 9 -1.49 6.79 5.50
C VAL A 9 -1.06 5.32 5.45
N ALA A 10 -1.02 4.67 6.60
CA ALA A 10 -0.78 3.24 6.73
C ALA A 10 -1.80 2.67 7.70
N ASP A 11 -2.76 1.91 7.17
CA ASP A 11 -3.77 1.22 7.96
C ASP A 11 -3.30 -0.21 8.25
N GLY A 12 -3.12 -0.55 9.52
CA GLY A 12 -2.51 -1.81 9.92
C GLY A 12 -3.54 -2.89 10.25
N HIS A 13 -3.23 -4.13 9.92
CA HIS A 13 -4.07 -5.31 10.19
C HIS A 13 -3.22 -6.50 10.64
N GLY A 14 -3.85 -7.49 11.29
CA GLY A 14 -3.12 -8.61 11.90
C GLY A 14 -2.19 -8.18 13.05
N GLY A 15 -2.42 -7.00 13.62
CA GLY A 15 -1.55 -6.35 14.61
C GLY A 15 -1.06 -4.98 14.15
N ALA A 16 -0.41 -4.24 15.05
CA ALA A 16 0.04 -2.87 14.76
C ALA A 16 1.53 -2.77 14.37
N ALA A 17 2.25 -3.89 14.27
CA ALA A 17 3.70 -3.89 14.06
C ALA A 17 4.08 -3.25 12.71
N CYS A 18 3.42 -3.65 11.62
CA CYS A 18 3.69 -3.12 10.28
C CYS A 18 3.43 -1.61 10.17
N SER A 19 2.25 -1.13 10.59
CA SER A 19 1.91 0.29 10.54
C SER A 19 2.78 1.15 11.47
N LYS A 20 3.17 0.63 12.64
CA LYS A 20 4.14 1.30 13.54
C LYS A 20 5.54 1.38 12.93
N TYR A 21 5.99 0.33 12.24
CA TYR A 21 7.26 0.33 11.52
C TYR A 21 7.23 1.40 10.42
N LEU A 22 6.22 1.36 9.54
CA LEU A 22 6.05 2.33 8.44
C LEU A 22 6.00 3.77 8.94
N LYS A 23 5.25 4.05 10.02
CA LYS A 23 5.19 5.37 10.64
C LYS A 23 6.57 5.90 11.06
N ARG A 24 7.48 5.03 11.51
CA ARG A 24 8.80 5.40 12.03
C ARG A 24 9.87 5.53 10.96
N THR A 25 9.80 4.72 9.89
CA THR A 25 10.94 4.53 8.98
C THR A 25 10.66 4.94 7.54
N PHE A 26 9.40 4.90 7.10
CA PHE A 26 9.08 4.95 5.67
C PHE A 26 9.42 6.29 5.03
N ILE A 27 9.06 7.41 5.67
CA ILE A 27 9.31 8.76 5.13
C ILE A 27 10.80 9.04 5.02
N ASP A 28 11.59 8.67 6.03
CA ASP A 28 13.05 8.85 6.01
C ASP A 28 13.69 8.00 4.90
N SER A 29 13.28 6.73 4.79
CA SER A 29 13.72 5.81 3.74
C SER A 29 13.37 6.35 2.34
N PHE A 30 12.18 6.91 2.15
CA PHE A 30 11.75 7.57 0.93
C PHE A 30 12.59 8.80 0.60
N ILE A 31 12.79 9.71 1.57
CA ILE A 31 13.58 10.94 1.38
C ILE A 31 15.03 10.61 1.02
N GLN A 32 15.66 9.64 1.70
CA GLN A 32 17.04 9.22 1.38
C GLN A 32 17.16 8.70 -0.05
N LYS A 33 16.16 7.94 -0.53
CA LYS A 33 16.12 7.45 -1.92
C LYS A 33 15.87 8.57 -2.93
N LEU A 34 15.16 9.62 -2.52
CA LEU A 34 14.88 10.79 -3.34
C LEU A 34 16.06 11.76 -3.40
N GLN A 35 16.82 11.95 -2.31
CA GLN A 35 17.99 12.84 -2.26
C GLN A 35 19.16 12.36 -3.15
N LYS A 36 19.16 11.09 -3.56
CA LYS A 36 20.06 10.59 -4.62
C LYS A 36 19.69 11.13 -6.02
N THR A 37 18.67 11.97 -6.12
CA THR A 37 18.15 12.56 -7.36
C THR A 37 18.16 14.10 -7.28
N SER A 38 17.90 14.77 -8.39
CA SER A 38 18.15 16.20 -8.61
C SER A 38 17.52 17.17 -7.57
N GLN A 39 17.94 18.44 -7.57
CA GLN A 39 17.43 19.49 -6.65
C GLN A 39 15.91 19.72 -6.70
N ALA A 40 15.24 19.21 -7.75
CA ALA A 40 13.80 19.30 -7.93
C ALA A 40 13.21 18.00 -8.53
N PRO A 41 12.86 16.99 -7.72
CA PRO A 41 12.52 15.68 -8.25
C PRO A 41 11.21 15.71 -9.04
N SER A 42 11.29 15.23 -10.27
CA SER A 42 10.14 14.94 -11.12
C SER A 42 9.27 13.82 -10.54
N GLY A 43 8.02 13.73 -10.99
CA GLY A 43 7.13 12.62 -10.64
C GLY A 43 7.72 11.24 -10.97
N LYS A 44 8.61 11.14 -11.97
CA LYS A 44 9.33 9.87 -12.29
C LYS A 44 10.36 9.54 -11.21
N GLU A 45 11.12 10.51 -10.73
CA GLU A 45 12.08 10.32 -9.62
C GLU A 45 11.34 9.98 -8.33
N VAL A 46 10.23 10.67 -8.03
CA VAL A 46 9.34 10.37 -6.89
C VAL A 46 8.82 8.94 -6.96
N ARG A 47 8.29 8.50 -8.11
CA ARG A 47 7.83 7.11 -8.29
C ARG A 47 8.97 6.09 -8.11
N THR A 48 10.16 6.41 -8.60
CA THR A 48 11.32 5.53 -8.51
C THR A 48 11.80 5.37 -7.06
N ALA A 49 11.91 6.48 -6.32
CA ALA A 49 12.26 6.48 -4.91
C ALA A 49 11.18 5.80 -4.06
N GLY A 50 9.91 6.11 -4.32
CA GLY A 50 8.76 5.51 -3.68
C GLY A 50 8.73 3.99 -3.85
N ARG A 51 8.84 3.47 -5.09
CA ARG A 51 8.86 2.02 -5.34
C ARG A 51 9.97 1.31 -4.56
N LYS A 52 11.17 1.89 -4.52
CA LYS A 52 12.30 1.35 -3.74
C LYS A 52 12.00 1.36 -2.24
N ALA A 53 11.36 2.40 -1.71
CA ALA A 53 10.97 2.47 -0.29
C ALA A 53 9.86 1.46 0.06
N PHE A 54 8.86 1.29 -0.81
CA PHE A 54 7.81 0.28 -0.65
C PHE A 54 8.39 -1.13 -0.63
N MET A 55 9.28 -1.45 -1.59
CA MET A 55 9.95 -2.75 -1.64
C MET A 55 10.78 -3.01 -0.39
N GLU A 56 11.61 -2.05 0.03
CA GLU A 56 12.44 -2.18 1.24
C GLU A 56 11.60 -2.41 2.50
N ALA A 57 10.49 -1.67 2.65
CA ALA A 57 9.58 -1.86 3.77
C ALA A 57 8.89 -3.23 3.73
N HIS A 58 8.47 -3.68 2.55
CA HIS A 58 7.85 -5.00 2.38
C HIS A 58 8.85 -6.13 2.68
N GLU A 59 10.07 -6.07 2.13
CA GLU A 59 11.14 -7.04 2.39
C GLU A 59 11.53 -7.10 3.86
N HIS A 60 11.61 -5.95 4.54
CA HIS A 60 11.83 -5.91 5.99
C HIS A 60 10.71 -6.65 6.74
N MET A 61 9.45 -6.38 6.43
CA MET A 61 8.32 -7.03 7.12
C MET A 61 8.21 -8.52 6.80
N LEU A 62 8.63 -8.97 5.61
CA LEU A 62 8.68 -10.39 5.27
C LEU A 62 9.82 -11.15 5.96
N THR A 63 10.90 -10.47 6.35
CA THR A 63 12.03 -11.10 7.04
C THR A 63 11.87 -11.12 8.55
N ASP A 64 11.05 -10.22 9.12
CA ASP A 64 10.73 -10.18 10.55
C ASP A 64 9.95 -11.42 10.99
N GLN A 65 10.60 -12.27 11.77
CA GLN A 65 10.02 -13.52 12.26
C GLN A 65 9.03 -13.33 13.42
N THR A 66 8.97 -12.15 14.02
CA THR A 66 8.19 -11.88 15.24
C THR A 66 6.73 -11.48 14.98
N THR A 67 6.37 -11.22 13.73
CA THR A 67 5.04 -10.74 13.36
C THR A 67 4.60 -11.27 11.98
N THR A 68 3.29 -11.38 11.77
CA THR A 68 2.69 -11.56 10.43
C THR A 68 1.87 -10.35 9.98
N ALA A 69 1.74 -9.33 10.83
CA ALA A 69 0.98 -8.12 10.56
C ALA A 69 1.32 -7.48 9.21
N GLY A 70 0.28 -7.02 8.52
CA GLY A 70 0.38 -6.22 7.32
C GLY A 70 -0.15 -4.81 7.51
N ALA A 71 -0.01 -4.02 6.46
CA ALA A 71 -0.65 -2.72 6.38
C ALA A 71 -0.93 -2.32 4.93
N THR A 72 -1.97 -1.52 4.72
CA THR A 72 -2.04 -0.65 3.55
C THR A 72 -0.91 0.38 3.63
N LEU A 73 -0.59 0.98 2.49
CA LEU A 73 0.32 2.12 2.48
C LEU A 73 -0.03 3.02 1.30
N THR A 74 -0.42 4.26 1.59
CA THR A 74 -0.73 5.28 0.58
C THR A 74 0.16 6.49 0.82
N LEU A 75 0.96 6.85 -0.18
CA LEU A 75 1.87 8.00 -0.18
C LEU A 75 1.40 8.99 -1.25
N VAL A 76 1.15 10.24 -0.86
CA VAL A 76 0.85 11.35 -1.76
C VAL A 76 1.96 12.38 -1.64
N VAL A 77 2.56 12.73 -2.77
CA VAL A 77 3.63 13.74 -2.87
C VAL A 77 3.17 14.85 -3.80
N VAL A 78 3.07 16.06 -3.28
CA VAL A 78 2.78 17.27 -4.04
C VAL A 78 4.07 18.06 -4.22
N ASN A 79 4.49 18.19 -5.47
CA ASN A 79 5.55 19.10 -5.89
C ASN A 79 4.90 20.38 -6.43
N ILE A 80 4.90 21.44 -5.61
CA ILE A 80 4.20 22.70 -5.91
C ILE A 80 4.86 23.44 -7.07
N SER A 81 6.19 23.50 -7.13
CA SER A 81 6.95 24.18 -8.18
C SER A 81 6.80 23.52 -9.54
N ARG A 82 6.56 22.21 -9.57
CA ARG A 82 6.29 21.46 -10.81
C ARG A 82 4.81 21.31 -11.14
N PHE A 83 3.90 21.71 -10.24
CA PHE A 83 2.46 21.45 -10.35
C PHE A 83 2.13 19.95 -10.51
N GLU A 84 2.92 19.09 -9.86
CA GLU A 84 2.78 17.64 -9.96
C GLU A 84 2.25 17.06 -8.64
N CYS A 85 1.29 16.14 -8.75
CA CYS A 85 0.82 15.31 -7.64
C CYS A 85 1.06 13.84 -8.00
N THR A 86 1.91 13.16 -7.22
CA THR A 86 2.26 11.75 -7.43
C THR A 86 1.72 10.93 -6.27
N THR A 87 0.96 9.87 -6.59
CA THR A 87 0.44 8.92 -5.58
C THR A 87 1.04 7.54 -5.83
N LEU A 88 1.50 6.89 -4.76
CA LEU A 88 1.87 5.48 -4.73
C LEU A 88 1.04 4.80 -3.64
N HIS A 89 0.53 3.60 -3.91
CA HIS A 89 -0.29 2.92 -2.92
C HIS A 89 -0.27 1.39 -3.05
N VAL A 90 -0.55 0.72 -1.94
CA VAL A 90 -0.99 -0.69 -1.84
C VAL A 90 -2.10 -0.78 -0.80
N GLY A 91 -3.04 -1.70 -0.99
CA GLY A 91 -4.22 -1.85 -0.14
C GLY A 91 -5.39 -0.95 -0.54
N ASP A 92 -6.31 -0.74 0.39
CA ASP A 92 -7.60 -0.08 0.19
C ASP A 92 -7.74 1.28 0.89
N SER A 93 -6.63 1.85 1.39
CA SER A 93 -6.60 3.23 1.89
C SER A 93 -6.63 4.23 0.73
N VAL A 94 -7.66 5.08 0.71
CA VAL A 94 -7.99 5.92 -0.44
C VAL A 94 -7.32 7.29 -0.39
N ALA A 95 -6.86 7.78 -1.54
CA ALA A 95 -6.47 9.16 -1.78
C ALA A 95 -7.38 9.80 -2.84
N ARG A 96 -7.87 11.02 -2.56
CA ARG A 96 -8.69 11.80 -3.51
C ARG A 96 -8.20 13.24 -3.59
N LEU A 97 -8.17 13.78 -4.80
CA LEU A 97 -8.00 15.21 -5.04
C LEU A 97 -9.39 15.86 -5.10
N ILE A 98 -9.60 16.95 -4.36
CA ILE A 98 -10.87 17.69 -4.34
C ILE A 98 -10.64 19.08 -4.93
N PRO A 99 -10.86 19.30 -6.23
CA PRO A 99 -10.72 20.61 -6.84
C PRO A 99 -11.87 21.53 -6.43
N ARG A 100 -11.62 22.86 -6.41
CA ARG A 100 -12.62 23.85 -5.96
C ARG A 100 -13.92 23.87 -6.78
N ARG A 101 -13.88 23.44 -8.04
CA ARG A 101 -14.98 23.59 -9.02
C ARG A 101 -15.29 22.31 -9.80
N SER A 102 -14.84 21.15 -9.33
CA SER A 102 -15.14 19.87 -9.97
C SER A 102 -15.31 18.77 -8.91
N PRO A 103 -15.94 17.63 -9.27
CA PRO A 103 -16.02 16.48 -8.39
C PRO A 103 -14.64 15.98 -7.93
N ALA A 104 -14.64 15.24 -6.83
CA ALA A 104 -13.43 14.60 -6.31
C ALA A 104 -12.90 13.55 -7.30
N ILE A 105 -11.59 13.58 -7.53
CA ILE A 105 -10.87 12.69 -8.43
C ILE A 105 -10.16 11.64 -7.58
N ALA A 106 -10.36 10.35 -7.87
CA ALA A 106 -9.61 9.28 -7.23
C ALA A 106 -8.14 9.31 -7.70
N LEU A 107 -7.20 9.22 -6.76
CA LEU A 107 -5.76 9.22 -7.04
C LEU A 107 -5.15 7.81 -6.99
N CYS A 108 -5.94 6.82 -6.58
CA CYS A 108 -5.55 5.42 -6.47
C CYS A 108 -6.73 4.50 -6.78
N GLU A 109 -6.42 3.24 -7.10
CA GLU A 109 -7.39 2.17 -7.24
C GLU A 109 -7.67 1.51 -5.88
N ASP A 110 -8.68 0.65 -5.81
CA ASP A 110 -8.97 -0.17 -4.64
C ASP A 110 -8.40 -1.58 -4.87
N HIS A 111 -7.45 -2.00 -4.04
CA HIS A 111 -6.85 -3.34 -4.10
C HIS A 111 -7.62 -4.40 -3.29
N ARG A 112 -8.89 -4.20 -2.94
CA ARG A 112 -9.73 -5.29 -2.40
C ARG A 112 -9.86 -6.44 -3.40
N ILE A 113 -9.87 -7.67 -2.89
CA ILE A 113 -10.01 -8.86 -3.74
C ILE A 113 -11.38 -8.88 -4.42
N ASP A 114 -12.43 -8.48 -3.71
CA ASP A 114 -13.79 -8.40 -4.26
C ASP A 114 -13.94 -7.38 -5.41
N SER A 115 -13.10 -6.34 -5.46
CA SER A 115 -13.22 -5.26 -6.46
C SER A 115 -12.47 -5.53 -7.76
N SER A 116 -11.62 -6.56 -7.83
CA SER A 116 -10.74 -6.78 -8.97
C SER A 116 -10.59 -8.24 -9.36
N GLU A 117 -11.26 -8.63 -10.44
CA GLU A 117 -11.07 -9.96 -11.06
C GLU A 117 -9.63 -10.17 -11.56
N VAL A 118 -8.93 -9.08 -11.94
CA VAL A 118 -7.53 -9.13 -12.36
C VAL A 118 -6.65 -9.57 -11.20
N GLU A 119 -6.87 -9.01 -10.01
CA GLU A 119 -6.14 -9.43 -8.81
C GLU A 119 -6.53 -10.86 -8.39
N GLN A 120 -7.80 -11.25 -8.50
CA GLN A 120 -8.21 -12.63 -8.22
C GLN A 120 -7.48 -13.65 -9.13
N LYS A 121 -7.40 -13.37 -10.43
CA LYS A 121 -6.67 -14.21 -11.39
C LYS A 121 -5.17 -14.25 -11.07
N ARG A 122 -4.56 -13.11 -10.78
CA ARG A 122 -3.13 -13.02 -10.39
C ARG A 122 -2.84 -13.86 -9.15
N LEU A 123 -3.66 -13.71 -8.10
CA LEU A 123 -3.50 -14.44 -6.84
C LEU A 123 -3.69 -15.95 -7.02
N THR A 124 -4.72 -16.36 -7.77
CA THR A 124 -4.95 -17.78 -8.08
C THR A 124 -3.79 -18.38 -8.87
N ALA A 125 -3.24 -17.64 -9.85
CA ALA A 125 -2.08 -18.07 -10.63
C ALA A 125 -0.80 -18.22 -9.79
N LEU A 126 -0.69 -17.48 -8.68
CA LEU A 126 0.37 -17.63 -7.68
C LEU A 126 0.11 -18.76 -6.68
N GLY A 127 -0.98 -19.52 -6.83
CA GLY A 127 -1.38 -20.61 -5.93
C GLY A 127 -2.13 -20.14 -4.68
N GLY A 128 -2.55 -18.87 -4.65
CA GLY A 128 -3.31 -18.29 -3.55
C GLY A 128 -4.73 -18.87 -3.46
N GLN A 129 -5.18 -19.19 -2.24
CA GLN A 129 -6.53 -19.67 -2.00
C GLN A 129 -7.45 -18.49 -1.67
N ILE A 130 -8.36 -18.17 -2.58
CA ILE A 130 -9.36 -17.10 -2.40
C ILE A 130 -10.69 -17.71 -1.95
N ALA A 131 -11.14 -17.36 -0.76
CA ALA A 131 -12.43 -17.81 -0.22
C ALA A 131 -12.99 -16.83 0.81
N ARG A 132 -14.32 -16.85 1.01
CA ARG A 132 -14.96 -16.15 2.14
C ARG A 132 -14.65 -16.89 3.45
N ALA A 133 -14.65 -16.16 4.56
CA ALA A 133 -14.56 -16.79 5.88
C ALA A 133 -15.82 -17.60 6.17
N MET A 134 -15.68 -18.71 6.88
CA MET A 134 -16.80 -19.52 7.34
C MET A 134 -17.19 -19.08 8.75
N ASP A 135 -18.49 -18.95 9.02
CA ASP A 135 -19.01 -18.73 10.37
C ASP A 135 -18.98 -20.01 11.22
N SER A 136 -19.48 -19.94 12.46
CA SER A 136 -19.56 -21.08 13.38
C SER A 136 -20.46 -22.23 12.90
N HIS A 137 -21.28 -22.01 11.87
CA HIS A 137 -22.16 -22.99 11.25
C HIS A 137 -21.64 -23.47 9.89
N GLY A 138 -20.42 -23.06 9.49
CA GLY A 138 -19.82 -23.43 8.21
C GLY A 138 -20.40 -22.67 7.01
N GLN A 139 -21.11 -21.56 7.23
CA GLN A 139 -21.66 -20.74 6.14
C GLN A 139 -20.66 -19.65 5.73
N PRO A 140 -20.45 -19.43 4.42
CA PRO A 140 -19.54 -18.39 3.95
C PRO A 140 -20.12 -16.99 4.19
N GLY A 141 -19.32 -16.08 4.73
CA GLY A 141 -19.72 -14.71 5.04
C GLY A 141 -18.56 -13.70 4.93
N GLY A 142 -18.93 -12.41 4.88
CA GLY A 142 -17.97 -11.32 4.74
C GLY A 142 -17.28 -11.27 3.37
N PRO A 143 -16.29 -10.40 3.16
CA PRO A 143 -15.59 -10.24 1.87
C PRO A 143 -14.78 -11.47 1.47
N LEU A 144 -14.35 -11.53 0.21
CA LEU A 144 -13.33 -12.49 -0.22
C LEU A 144 -12.02 -12.22 0.50
N ARG A 145 -11.35 -13.30 0.89
CA ARG A 145 -10.07 -13.27 1.59
C ARG A 145 -9.06 -14.20 0.93
N LEU A 146 -7.79 -13.86 1.07
CA LEU A 146 -6.66 -14.69 0.66
C LEU A 146 -6.12 -15.47 1.85
N TRP A 147 -6.09 -16.79 1.75
CA TRP A 147 -5.70 -17.73 2.80
C TRP A 147 -4.27 -18.26 2.60
N PRO A 148 -3.52 -18.60 3.67
CA PRO A 148 -3.98 -18.83 5.05
C PRO A 148 -4.07 -17.61 5.98
N GLY A 149 -3.49 -16.45 5.64
CA GLY A 149 -3.53 -15.25 6.51
C GLY A 149 -4.88 -14.52 6.58
N GLY A 150 -5.80 -14.76 5.65
CA GLY A 150 -7.18 -14.28 5.71
C GLY A 150 -7.33 -12.78 5.43
N VAL A 151 -6.49 -12.19 4.57
CA VAL A 151 -6.54 -10.76 4.23
C VAL A 151 -7.53 -10.46 3.10
N ALA A 152 -8.19 -9.30 3.14
CA ALA A 152 -9.18 -8.90 2.13
C ALA A 152 -8.56 -8.08 0.99
N GLN A 153 -7.33 -7.59 1.18
CA GLN A 153 -6.56 -6.83 0.21
C GLN A 153 -5.66 -7.78 -0.61
N ALA A 154 -5.61 -7.55 -1.91
CA ALA A 154 -4.73 -8.28 -2.83
C ALA A 154 -3.27 -7.79 -2.82
N ARG A 155 -3.04 -6.57 -2.28
CA ARG A 155 -1.72 -5.95 -2.16
C ARG A 155 -1.59 -5.23 -0.82
N SER A 156 -0.43 -5.34 -0.19
CA SER A 156 -0.12 -4.75 1.11
C SER A 156 1.39 -4.74 1.36
N ILE A 157 1.82 -4.09 2.45
CA ILE A 157 3.15 -4.25 3.04
C ILE A 157 3.05 -5.28 4.17
N GLY A 158 3.98 -6.25 4.24
CA GLY A 158 3.93 -7.32 5.24
C GLY A 158 3.09 -8.51 4.77
N ASP A 159 2.19 -9.00 5.63
CA ASP A 159 1.32 -10.17 5.36
C ASP A 159 2.09 -11.45 5.03
N ARG A 160 3.13 -11.70 5.84
CA ARG A 160 4.08 -12.80 5.64
C ARG A 160 3.43 -14.19 5.63
N ASP A 161 2.27 -14.34 6.25
CA ASP A 161 1.51 -15.59 6.35
C ASP A 161 0.50 -15.79 5.21
N VAL A 162 0.40 -14.88 4.24
CA VAL A 162 -0.58 -14.95 3.15
C VAL A 162 -0.04 -15.64 1.90
N GLY A 163 1.28 -15.69 1.72
CA GLY A 163 1.96 -16.24 0.53
C GLY A 163 2.93 -15.23 -0.10
N LYS A 164 3.79 -15.68 -1.02
CA LYS A 164 4.74 -14.80 -1.75
C LYS A 164 4.13 -14.25 -3.04
#